data_AF-A0A7C4EHA6-F1
#
_entry.id   AF-A0A7C4EHA6-F1
#
_cell.length_a   1.000
_cell.length_b   1.000
_cell.length_c   1.000
_cell.angle_alpha   90.00
_cell.angle_beta   90.00
_cell.angle_gamma   90.00
#
_symmetry.space_group_name_H-M   'P 1'
#
loop_
_entity.id
_entity.type
_entity.pdbx_description
1 polymer ?
#
loop_
_entity_poly.entity_id
_entity_poly.type
_entity_poly.pdbx_seq_one_letter_code
_entity_poly.pdbx_strand_id
1 'polypeptide(L)'
;MNQARWQAQNTSGGDVMNGMDLDAVLKAQPAATRLPAFSMLVLGIVESIACGVLSARQAARTFFTAENRLSVRQVLNNKCADEIMGRGVQLPDLFDALFPDEAARELREQLRAIQDLCRSLLQSTTLAA
;
A
#
# COMPACT_ATOMS: atom_id res chain seq x y z
N MET A 1 40.28 33.58 12.83
CA MET A 1 39.51 32.83 13.83
C MET A 1 38.04 32.82 13.43
N ASN A 2 37.51 31.62 13.19
CA ASN A 2 36.10 31.21 13.09
C ASN A 2 35.21 31.74 11.95
N GLN A 3 35.61 31.45 10.71
CA GLN A 3 34.69 31.27 9.57
C GLN A 3 34.94 29.88 8.97
N ALA A 4 34.48 28.83 9.66
CA ALA A 4 34.54 27.46 9.15
C ALA A 4 33.54 26.60 9.92
N ARG A 5 32.41 26.22 9.30
CA ARG A 5 31.80 24.86 9.40
C ARG A 5 30.39 24.61 8.81
N TRP A 6 29.82 25.45 7.94
CA TRP A 6 28.49 25.15 7.37
C TRP A 6 28.41 24.98 5.85
N GLN A 7 29.54 24.71 5.20
CA GLN A 7 29.57 24.23 3.81
C GLN A 7 30.51 23.03 3.71
N ALA A 8 29.99 21.82 3.97
CA ALA A 8 30.46 20.54 3.41
C ALA A 8 29.82 19.37 4.16
N GLN A 9 28.69 18.90 3.62
CA GLN A 9 28.14 17.54 3.68
C GLN A 9 26.82 17.62 2.89
N ASN A 10 26.84 17.74 1.55
CA ASN A 10 26.94 16.58 0.64
C ASN A 10 26.97 15.22 1.35
N THR A 11 25.81 14.81 1.84
CA THR A 11 25.43 13.40 1.85
C THR A 11 24.44 13.18 0.72
N SER A 12 24.96 12.58 -0.35
CA SER A 12 24.31 11.55 -1.15
C SER A 12 22.97 11.88 -1.79
N GLY A 13 22.99 12.03 -3.13
CA GLY A 13 21.82 11.73 -3.93
C GLY A 13 21.31 10.32 -3.60
N GLY A 14 20.07 10.23 -3.13
CA GLY A 14 19.45 8.96 -2.76
C GLY A 14 18.36 9.12 -1.70
N ASP A 15 17.29 9.87 -1.99
CA ASP A 15 16.01 9.69 -1.28
C ASP A 15 14.82 10.15 -2.13
N VAL A 16 14.73 9.62 -3.35
CA VAL A 16 13.58 9.81 -4.26
C VAL A 16 12.56 8.66 -4.11
N MET A 17 12.50 8.02 -2.95
CA MET A 17 11.49 6.99 -2.65
C MET A 17 10.73 7.38 -1.39
N ASN A 18 9.94 8.45 -1.48
CA ASN A 18 9.01 8.82 -0.42
C ASN A 18 7.87 7.77 -0.40
N GLY A 19 8.11 6.66 0.29
CA GLY A 19 7.09 5.67 0.60
C GLY A 19 6.01 6.31 1.47
N MET A 20 4.77 5.87 1.31
CA MET A 20 3.70 6.35 2.18
C MET A 20 3.92 5.79 3.58
N ASP A 21 4.05 6.67 4.57
CA ASP A 21 3.98 6.29 5.99
C ASP A 21 2.52 5.98 6.36
N LEU A 22 2.13 4.72 6.18
CA LEU A 22 0.77 4.28 6.47
C LEU A 22 0.49 4.28 7.98
N ASP A 23 1.50 4.12 8.83
CA ASP A 23 1.33 4.14 10.28
C ASP A 23 0.84 5.51 10.75
N ALA A 24 1.48 6.60 10.28
CA ALA A 24 1.07 7.96 10.57
C ALA A 24 -0.36 8.24 10.06
N VAL A 25 -0.69 7.81 8.84
CA VAL A 25 -2.03 7.99 8.25
C VAL A 25 -3.09 7.29 9.10
N LEU A 26 -2.85 6.04 9.50
CA LEU A 26 -3.82 5.26 10.29
C LEU A 26 -3.94 5.79 11.72
N LYS A 27 -2.85 6.19 12.37
CA LYS A 27 -2.89 6.73 13.73
C LYS A 27 -3.57 8.09 13.82
N ALA A 28 -3.50 8.89 12.75
CA ALA A 28 -4.25 10.16 12.65
C ALA A 28 -5.76 9.96 12.58
N GLN A 29 -6.25 8.76 12.24
CA GLN A 29 -7.67 8.45 12.22
C GLN A 29 -8.16 7.99 13.61
N PRO A 30 -9.39 8.36 14.01
CA PRO A 30 -10.10 7.73 15.14
C PRO A 30 -10.11 6.21 15.00
N ALA A 31 -10.00 5.49 16.12
CA ALA A 31 -9.88 4.02 16.10
C ALA A 31 -11.00 3.34 15.28
N ALA A 32 -12.23 3.84 15.37
CA ALA A 32 -13.39 3.32 14.64
C ALA A 32 -13.30 3.50 13.10
N THR A 33 -12.55 4.49 12.61
CA THR A 33 -12.47 4.80 11.17
C THR A 33 -11.19 4.32 10.50
N ARG A 34 -10.22 3.79 11.25
CA ARG A 34 -8.94 3.29 10.70
C ARG A 34 -9.13 2.23 9.63
N LEU A 35 -9.99 1.25 9.90
CA LEU A 35 -10.24 0.13 8.99
C LEU A 35 -11.03 0.56 7.73
N PRO A 36 -12.08 1.40 7.82
CA PRO A 36 -12.68 2.04 6.65
C PRO A 36 -11.70 2.90 5.85
N ALA A 37 -10.88 3.74 6.50
CA ALA A 37 -9.92 4.60 5.84
C ALA A 37 -8.87 3.80 5.06
N PHE A 38 -8.33 2.74 5.67
CA PHE A 38 -7.46 1.79 5.02
C PHE A 38 -8.12 1.18 3.78
N SER A 39 -9.35 0.68 3.93
CA SER A 39 -10.08 0.00 2.85
C SER A 39 -10.34 0.93 1.67
N MET A 40 -10.71 2.20 1.92
CA MET A 40 -10.89 3.21 0.87
C MET A 40 -9.59 3.56 0.16
N LEU A 41 -8.49 3.70 0.91
CA LEU A 41 -7.18 3.97 0.33
C LEU A 41 -6.71 2.84 -0.60
N VAL A 42 -6.87 1.59 -0.15
CA VAL A 42 -6.56 0.41 -0.99
C VAL A 42 -7.43 0.37 -2.23
N LEU A 43 -8.74 0.64 -2.12
CA LEU A 43 -9.63 0.69 -3.29
C LEU A 43 -9.17 1.75 -4.31
N GLY A 44 -8.78 2.93 -3.86
CA GLY A 44 -8.25 3.97 -4.74
C GLY A 44 -6.94 3.56 -5.45
N ILE A 45 -6.06 2.85 -4.74
CA ILE A 45 -4.82 2.32 -5.32
C ILE A 45 -5.13 1.24 -6.36
N VAL A 46 -6.00 0.29 -6.04
CA VAL A 46 -6.39 -0.79 -6.97
C VAL A 46 -7.04 -0.21 -8.22
N GLU A 47 -7.93 0.77 -8.07
CA GLU A 47 -8.56 1.45 -9.22
C GLU A 47 -7.53 2.18 -10.08
N SER A 48 -6.54 2.83 -9.45
CA SER A 48 -5.44 3.49 -10.15
C SER A 48 -4.58 2.48 -10.93
N ILE A 49 -4.40 1.27 -10.41
CA ILE A 49 -3.71 0.18 -11.13
C ILE A 49 -4.55 -0.32 -12.30
N ALA A 50 -5.85 -0.58 -12.07
CA ALA A 50 -6.76 -1.06 -13.10
C ALA A 50 -6.87 -0.08 -14.29
N CYS A 51 -6.85 1.23 -14.02
CA CYS A 51 -6.87 2.28 -15.04
C CYS A 51 -5.50 2.58 -15.67
N GLY A 52 -4.42 1.93 -15.22
CA GLY A 52 -3.06 2.16 -15.72
C GLY A 52 -2.42 3.48 -15.28
N VAL A 53 -3.03 4.22 -14.35
CA VAL A 53 -2.47 5.46 -13.77
C VAL A 53 -1.28 5.14 -12.88
N LEU A 54 -1.34 4.00 -12.17
CA LEU A 54 -0.31 3.51 -11.26
C LEU A 54 0.10 2.10 -11.69
N SER A 55 1.38 1.83 -11.88
CA SER A 55 1.82 0.45 -12.11
C SER A 55 1.82 -0.36 -10.80
N ALA A 56 1.64 -1.68 -10.91
CA ALA A 56 1.79 -2.61 -9.77
C ALA A 56 3.14 -2.44 -9.05
N ARG A 57 4.22 -2.23 -9.81
CA ARG A 57 5.57 -2.01 -9.28
C ARG A 57 5.68 -0.70 -8.51
N GLN A 58 5.05 0.39 -8.98
CA GLN A 58 5.00 1.64 -8.23
C GLN A 58 4.20 1.48 -6.94
N ALA A 59 3.03 0.85 -7.01
CA ALA A 59 2.18 0.60 -5.84
C ALA A 59 2.89 -0.26 -4.78
N ALA A 60 3.64 -1.29 -5.19
CA ALA A 60 4.42 -2.12 -4.28
C ALA A 60 5.59 -1.38 -3.62
N ARG A 61 6.21 -0.45 -4.35
CA ARG A 61 7.31 0.37 -3.80
C ARG A 61 6.82 1.43 -2.81
N THR A 62 5.62 1.97 -3.00
CA THR A 62 5.14 3.11 -2.22
C THR A 62 4.14 2.73 -1.14
N PHE A 63 3.29 1.74 -1.38
CA PHE A 63 2.19 1.39 -0.50
C PHE A 63 2.26 -0.06 0.00
N PHE A 64 2.32 -1.05 -0.88
CA PHE A 64 2.36 -2.47 -0.50
C PHE A 64 3.78 -2.90 -0.09
N THR A 65 4.35 -2.20 0.88
CA THR A 65 5.68 -2.48 1.42
C THR A 65 5.58 -3.42 2.62
N ALA A 66 6.68 -4.12 2.94
CA ALA A 66 6.77 -4.95 4.15
C ALA A 66 6.57 -4.12 5.44
N GLU A 67 7.05 -2.88 5.43
CA GLU A 67 6.88 -1.92 6.53
C GLU A 67 5.40 -1.57 6.72
N ASN A 68 4.71 -1.14 5.67
CA ASN A 68 3.28 -0.83 5.76
C ASN A 68 2.45 -2.05 6.16
N ARG A 69 2.84 -3.26 5.71
CA ARG A 69 2.19 -4.50 6.14
C ARG A 69 2.36 -4.74 7.64
N LEU A 70 3.55 -4.49 8.18
CA LEU A 70 3.79 -4.59 9.62
C LEU A 70 2.94 -3.57 10.39
N SER A 71 2.88 -2.33 9.93
CA SER A 71 2.04 -1.27 10.51
C SER A 71 0.56 -1.64 10.50
N VAL A 72 0.05 -2.19 9.39
CA VAL A 72 -1.32 -2.70 9.29
C VAL A 72 -1.60 -3.79 10.33
N ARG A 73 -0.69 -4.75 10.51
CA ARG A 73 -0.83 -5.80 11.54
C ARG A 73 -0.90 -5.21 12.95
N GLN A 74 -0.05 -4.23 13.25
CA GLN A 74 0.02 -3.64 14.58
C GLN A 74 -1.17 -2.71 14.88
N VAL A 75 -1.59 -1.91 13.89
CA VAL A 75 -2.59 -0.84 14.10
C VAL A 75 -4.01 -1.33 13.88
N LEU A 76 -4.25 -2.20 12.89
CA LEU A 76 -5.58 -2.68 12.53
C LEU A 76 -5.90 -4.05 13.13
N ASN A 77 -4.88 -4.88 13.37
CA ASN A 77 -5.01 -6.24 13.90
C ASN A 77 -6.12 -7.07 13.19
N ASN A 78 -6.25 -6.91 11.87
CA ASN A 78 -7.29 -7.52 11.07
C ASN A 78 -6.68 -8.42 9.99
N LYS A 79 -7.14 -9.68 9.92
CA LYS A 79 -6.61 -10.68 8.98
C LYS A 79 -6.85 -10.32 7.51
N CYS A 80 -8.01 -9.77 7.17
CA CYS A 80 -8.30 -9.35 5.79
C CYS A 80 -7.41 -8.17 5.38
N ALA A 81 -7.13 -7.25 6.30
CA ALA A 81 -6.21 -6.15 6.05
C ALA A 81 -4.76 -6.65 5.81
N ASP A 82 -4.31 -7.65 6.56
CA ASP A 82 -3.01 -8.29 6.30
C ASP A 82 -2.97 -9.04 4.97
N GLU A 83 -4.05 -9.73 4.61
CA GLU A 83 -4.16 -10.44 3.34
C GLU A 83 -4.10 -9.48 2.15
N ILE A 84 -4.82 -8.35 2.22
CA ILE A 84 -4.75 -7.27 1.23
C ILE A 84 -3.30 -6.83 0.99
N MET A 85 -2.56 -6.58 2.07
CA MET A 85 -1.14 -6.18 1.96
C MET A 85 -0.28 -7.29 1.38
N GLY A 86 -0.52 -8.54 1.77
CA GLY A 86 0.19 -9.70 1.25
C GLY A 86 0.02 -9.86 -0.27
N ARG A 87 -1.22 -9.75 -0.77
CA ARG A 87 -1.52 -9.81 -2.21
C ARG A 87 -0.86 -8.66 -2.97
N GLY A 88 -0.92 -7.45 -2.40
CA GLY A 88 -0.34 -6.25 -3.00
C GLY A 88 1.19 -6.31 -3.20
N VAL A 89 1.92 -6.91 -2.25
CA VAL A 89 3.39 -7.09 -2.35
C VAL A 89 3.77 -7.95 -3.55
N GLN A 90 2.94 -8.93 -3.92
CA GLN A 90 3.24 -9.93 -4.94
C GLN A 90 2.84 -9.49 -6.36
N LEU A 91 2.10 -8.39 -6.52
CA LEU A 91 1.64 -7.93 -7.83
C LEU A 91 2.76 -7.68 -8.85
N PRO A 92 3.94 -7.14 -8.49
CA PRO A 92 5.03 -6.97 -9.43
C PRO A 92 5.59 -8.30 -9.93
N ASP A 93 5.60 -9.33 -9.07
CA ASP A 93 6.19 -10.64 -9.35
C ASP A 93 5.44 -11.36 -10.49
N LEU A 94 4.16 -11.03 -10.71
CA LEU A 94 3.37 -11.54 -11.83
C LEU A 94 4.03 -11.25 -13.18
N PHE A 95 4.61 -10.06 -13.33
CA PHE A 95 5.26 -9.62 -14.57
C PHE A 95 6.68 -10.15 -14.72
N ASP A 96 7.29 -10.61 -13.62
CA ASP A 96 8.61 -11.23 -13.62
C ASP A 96 8.51 -12.75 -13.87
N ALA A 97 7.35 -13.37 -13.58
CA ALA A 97 7.14 -14.82 -13.65
C ALA A 97 6.28 -15.32 -14.82
N LEU A 98 5.42 -14.48 -15.40
CA LEU A 98 4.42 -14.89 -16.40
C LEU A 98 4.60 -14.17 -17.75
N PHE A 99 4.04 -14.75 -18.82
CA PHE A 99 3.92 -14.05 -20.09
C PHE A 99 2.97 -12.85 -19.99
N PRO A 100 3.11 -11.82 -20.84
CA PRO A 100 2.36 -10.56 -20.70
C PRO A 100 0.83 -10.72 -20.56
N ASP A 101 0.21 -11.55 -21.40
CA ASP A 101 -1.25 -11.75 -21.37
C ASP A 101 -1.71 -12.50 -20.12
N GLU A 102 -0.90 -13.46 -19.66
CA GLU A 102 -1.15 -14.22 -18.42
C GLU A 102 -0.98 -13.32 -17.19
N ALA A 103 0.08 -12.51 -17.16
CA ALA A 103 0.32 -11.52 -16.11
C ALA A 103 -0.82 -10.50 -16.03
N ALA A 104 -1.33 -10.02 -17.16
CA ALA A 104 -2.45 -9.09 -17.21
C ALA A 104 -3.78 -9.72 -16.76
N ARG A 105 -4.00 -11.01 -17.04
CA ARG A 105 -5.16 -11.76 -16.52
C ARG A 105 -5.06 -11.94 -15.02
N GLU A 106 -3.93 -12.46 -14.53
CA GLU A 106 -3.70 -12.69 -13.11
C GLU A 106 -3.74 -11.39 -12.30
N LEU A 107 -3.18 -10.30 -12.84
CA LEU A 107 -3.29 -8.98 -12.22
C LEU A 107 -4.76 -8.60 -11.99
N ARG A 108 -5.62 -8.73 -13.01
CA ARG A 108 -7.05 -8.42 -12.87
C ARG A 108 -7.74 -9.28 -11.82
N GLU A 109 -7.39 -10.57 -11.74
CA GLU A 109 -7.92 -11.49 -10.74
C GLU A 109 -7.48 -11.08 -9.32
N GLN A 110 -6.20 -10.74 -9.12
CA GLN A 110 -5.70 -10.26 -7.83
C GLN A 110 -6.32 -8.92 -7.42
N LEU A 111 -6.46 -7.97 -8.34
CA LEU A 111 -7.11 -6.69 -8.06
C LEU A 111 -8.57 -6.89 -7.64
N ARG A 112 -9.30 -7.80 -8.30
CA ARG A 112 -10.67 -8.15 -7.92
C ARG A 112 -10.74 -8.78 -6.52
N ALA A 113 -9.83 -9.69 -6.20
CA ALA A 113 -9.76 -10.29 -4.87
C ALA A 113 -9.51 -9.24 -3.78
N ILE A 114 -8.62 -8.29 -4.03
CA ILE A 114 -8.35 -7.17 -3.11
C ILE A 114 -9.61 -6.29 -2.95
N GLN A 115 -10.32 -5.97 -4.04
CA GLN A 115 -11.57 -5.22 -3.98
C GLN A 115 -12.65 -5.94 -3.15
N ASP A 116 -12.77 -7.26 -3.29
CA ASP A 116 -13.72 -8.06 -2.52
C ASP A 116 -13.40 -8.04 -1.01
N LEU A 117 -12.11 -8.15 -0.66
CA LEU A 117 -11.65 -8.01 0.74
C LEU A 117 -11.97 -6.62 1.30
N CYS A 118 -11.70 -5.55 0.55
CA CYS A 118 -12.03 -4.19 0.97
C CYS A 118 -13.53 -3.99 1.19
N ARG A 119 -14.38 -4.54 0.30
CA ARG A 119 -15.84 -4.48 0.47
C ARG A 119 -16.30 -5.22 1.71
N SER A 120 -15.72 -6.40 1.99
CA SER A 120 -16.00 -7.17 3.20
C SER A 120 -15.65 -6.38 4.48
N LEU A 121 -14.50 -5.69 4.48
CA LEU A 121 -14.08 -4.84 5.60
C LEU A 121 -15.04 -3.67 5.85
N LEU A 122 -15.47 -3.00 4.79
CA LEU A 122 -16.40 -1.87 4.87
C LEU A 122 -17.79 -2.31 5.38
N GLN A 123 -18.32 -3.41 4.84
CA GLN A 123 -19.61 -3.97 5.27
C GLN A 123 -19.58 -4.39 6.75
N SER A 124 -18.50 -5.04 7.18
CA SER A 124 -18.34 -5.47 8.57
C SER A 124 -18.25 -4.28 9.53
N THR A 125 -17.73 -3.15 9.07
CA THR A 125 -17.66 -1.93 9.89
C THR A 125 -19.02 -1.23 9.98
N THR A 126 -19.80 -1.18 8.89
CA THR A 126 -21.14 -0.60 8.90
C THR A 126 -22.13 -1.39 9.76
N LEU A 127 -21.99 -2.72 9.84
CA LEU A 127 -22.85 -3.57 10.66
C LEU A 127 -22.52 -3.52 12.17
N ALA A 128 -21.37 -2.97 12.54
CA ALA A 128 -20.93 -2.87 13.92
C ALA A 128 -21.13 -1.46 14.54
N ALA A 129 -21.65 -0.51 13.75
CA ALA A 129 -21.97 0.86 14.14
C ALA A 129 -23.47 1.02 14.41
#